data_AF-A0A7C1XBA7-F1
#
_entry.id   AF-A0A7C1XBA7-F1
#
_cell.length_a   1.000
_cell.length_b   1.000
_cell.length_c   1.000
_cell.angle_alpha   90.00
_cell.angle_beta   90.00
_cell.angle_gamma   90.00
#
_symmetry.space_group_name_H-M   'P 1'
#
loop_
_entity.id
_entity.type
_entity.pdbx_description
1 polymer ?
#
loop_
_entity_poly.entity_id
_entity_poly.type
_entity_poly.pdbx_seq_one_letter_code
_entity_poly.pdbx_strand_id
1 'polypeptide(L)'
;MAVGNADAASHPSRHRTNERLRIQCGAHCDVGGGYLPRTREKLWMTQPCKASVPTGQRVESHAAWARAEADAKALREAGVARDGHIAVKAWPAATNPRGKAASVMEDYWITVLLERPVHGELSLIALRVMRELGIRHGVPFDVIPDTDKRFKLPDELLPISKRILQQVMTGRLVQLEPAHQALLRARYIHLSAHWTPEGPFLLSKPARLNRRNVHLNYPQDGYPE
;
A
#
# COMPACT_ATOMS: atom_id res chain seq x y z
N MET A 1 73.47 1.18 -7.99
CA MET A 1 72.40 1.67 -8.89
C MET A 1 71.09 1.74 -8.08
N ALA A 2 70.43 2.91 -8.10
CA ALA A 2 69.02 3.26 -7.82
C ALA A 2 68.18 2.30 -6.92
N VAL A 3 67.55 2.66 -5.78
CA VAL A 3 66.59 3.74 -5.41
C VAL A 3 65.33 3.84 -6.29
N GLY A 4 64.15 3.61 -5.70
CA GLY A 4 62.90 4.30 -6.09
C GLY A 4 61.62 3.46 -6.30
N ASN A 5 60.64 3.70 -5.40
CA ASN A 5 59.18 3.44 -5.44
C ASN A 5 58.47 3.23 -6.79
N ALA A 6 57.38 2.44 -6.78
CA ALA A 6 56.02 2.89 -7.17
C ALA A 6 54.93 1.82 -6.94
N ASP A 7 53.79 2.30 -6.46
CA ASP A 7 52.46 1.66 -6.42
C ASP A 7 52.02 0.99 -7.72
N ALA A 8 51.26 -0.12 -7.61
CA ALA A 8 50.32 -0.54 -8.66
C ALA A 8 49.19 -1.43 -8.11
N ALA A 9 48.15 -0.76 -7.61
CA ALA A 9 46.73 -1.03 -7.85
C ALA A 9 46.25 -2.49 -8.08
N SER A 10 45.76 -3.14 -7.02
CA SER A 10 44.73 -4.18 -7.13
C SER A 10 43.38 -3.62 -6.68
N HIS A 11 42.75 -2.90 -7.62
CA HIS A 11 41.31 -2.79 -7.86
C HIS A 11 40.40 -2.74 -6.61
N PRO A 12 39.84 -1.56 -6.25
CA PRO A 12 38.80 -1.50 -5.25
C PRO A 12 37.63 -2.37 -5.72
N SER A 13 37.22 -3.32 -4.88
CA SER A 13 35.98 -4.06 -5.09
C SER A 13 34.90 -3.03 -5.35
N ARG A 14 34.39 -3.02 -6.60
CA ARG A 14 33.21 -2.26 -6.94
C ARG A 14 32.10 -2.84 -6.08
N HIS A 15 31.88 -2.22 -4.92
CA HIS A 15 30.61 -2.28 -4.24
C HIS A 15 29.61 -1.83 -5.29
N ARG A 16 29.02 -2.79 -6.00
CA ARG A 16 27.75 -2.60 -6.69
C ARG A 16 26.80 -2.31 -5.55
N THR A 17 26.70 -1.03 -5.22
CA THR A 17 25.53 -0.50 -4.54
C THR A 17 24.38 -0.97 -5.38
N ASN A 18 23.70 -2.01 -4.90
CA ASN A 18 22.43 -2.44 -5.43
C ASN A 18 21.57 -1.18 -5.42
N GLU A 19 21.44 -0.53 -6.58
CA GLU A 19 20.48 0.54 -6.83
C GLU A 19 19.09 -0.11 -6.79
N ARG A 20 18.71 -0.55 -5.58
CA ARG A 20 17.36 -0.98 -5.27
C ARG A 20 16.53 0.27 -5.38
N LEU A 21 15.92 0.44 -6.54
CA LEU A 21 14.84 1.35 -6.75
C LEU A 21 13.72 0.97 -5.79
N ARG A 22 13.73 1.56 -4.59
CA ARG A 22 12.67 1.41 -3.60
C ARG A 22 11.55 2.34 -4.03
N ILE A 23 10.70 1.89 -4.95
CA ILE A 23 9.39 2.52 -5.16
C ILE A 23 8.58 2.20 -3.91
N GLN A 24 8.68 3.08 -2.90
CA GLN A 24 8.09 2.93 -1.57
C GLN A 24 6.60 3.29 -1.52
N CYS A 25 5.98 3.61 -2.66
CA CYS A 25 4.62 4.11 -2.74
C CYS A 25 3.78 3.18 -3.61
N GLY A 26 3.21 2.15 -3.00
CA GLY A 26 2.27 1.25 -3.66
C GLY A 26 2.06 -0.03 -2.86
N ALA A 27 0.81 -0.50 -2.79
CA ALA A 27 0.54 -1.90 -2.50
C ALA A 27 1.23 -2.79 -3.56
N HIS A 28 1.41 -4.08 -3.25
CA HIS A 28 2.18 -5.01 -4.07
C HIS A 28 1.85 -4.95 -5.57
N CYS A 29 0.55 -4.89 -5.90
CA CYS A 29 0.06 -4.86 -7.28
C CYS A 29 0.06 -3.46 -7.92
N ASP A 30 0.26 -2.38 -7.16
CA ASP A 30 0.43 -1.03 -7.71
C ASP A 30 1.75 -0.90 -8.49
N VAL A 31 2.72 -1.77 -8.19
CA VAL A 31 4.00 -1.86 -8.92
C VAL A 31 3.95 -2.98 -9.96
N GLY A 32 3.36 -4.13 -9.61
CA GLY A 32 3.35 -5.33 -10.45
C GLY A 32 2.24 -5.40 -11.52
N GLY A 33 1.18 -4.59 -11.43
CA GLY A 33 0.13 -4.55 -12.46
C GLY A 33 -1.01 -5.55 -12.31
N GLY A 34 -1.50 -5.78 -11.08
CA GLY A 34 -2.59 -6.74 -10.82
C GLY A 34 -3.99 -6.14 -10.60
N TYR A 35 -4.10 -4.82 -10.53
CA TYR A 35 -5.38 -4.17 -10.25
C TYR A 35 -6.15 -3.82 -11.52
N LEU A 36 -7.48 -3.94 -11.47
CA LEU A 36 -8.35 -3.47 -12.53
C LEU A 36 -8.21 -1.95 -12.69
N PRO A 37 -8.40 -1.38 -13.90
CA PRO A 37 -8.27 0.06 -14.13
C PRO A 37 -9.11 0.90 -13.18
N ARG A 38 -10.29 0.42 -12.78
CA ARG A 38 -11.12 1.04 -11.75
C ARG A 38 -11.73 -0.02 -10.86
N THR A 39 -11.45 0.07 -9.57
CA THR A 39 -11.99 -0.84 -8.54
C THR A 39 -12.64 -0.02 -7.44
N ARG A 40 -13.66 -0.59 -6.78
CA ARG A 40 -14.25 -0.02 -5.58
C ARG A 40 -13.79 -0.83 -4.37
N GLU A 41 -12.94 -0.23 -3.55
CA GLU A 41 -12.49 -0.83 -2.30
C GLU A 41 -13.60 -0.71 -1.25
N LYS A 42 -13.89 -1.80 -0.54
CA LYS A 42 -14.79 -1.85 0.62
C LYS A 42 -14.08 -2.61 1.75
N LEU A 43 -13.40 -1.87 2.62
CA LEU A 43 -12.38 -2.42 3.51
C LEU A 43 -12.68 -2.15 4.98
N TRP A 44 -12.40 -3.13 5.83
CA TRP A 44 -12.40 -2.93 7.28
C TRP A 44 -11.03 -2.43 7.71
N MET A 45 -10.96 -1.18 8.14
CA MET A 45 -9.69 -0.50 8.45
C MET A 45 -9.19 -0.79 9.86
N THR A 46 -10.10 -1.15 10.77
CA THR A 46 -9.76 -1.52 12.14
C THR A 46 -10.20 -2.95 12.42
N GLN A 47 -9.49 -3.62 13.33
CA GLN A 47 -9.89 -4.94 13.78
C GLN A 47 -11.30 -4.84 14.38
N PRO A 48 -12.27 -5.65 13.93
CA PRO A 48 -13.59 -5.70 14.54
C PRO A 48 -13.46 -5.97 16.03
N CYS A 49 -14.03 -5.09 16.85
CA CYS A 49 -14.04 -5.23 18.30
C CYS A 49 -15.45 -5.57 18.77
N LYS A 50 -15.54 -6.43 19.79
CA LYS A 50 -16.81 -6.79 20.42
C LYS A 50 -17.14 -5.78 21.50
N ALA A 51 -18.35 -5.25 21.49
CA ALA A 51 -18.89 -4.36 22.51
C ALA A 51 -20.18 -4.98 23.07
N SER A 52 -20.31 -5.03 24.39
CA SER A 52 -21.50 -5.53 25.06
C SER A 52 -22.21 -4.35 25.72
N VAL A 53 -23.46 -4.10 25.33
CA VAL A 53 -24.27 -2.99 25.86
C VAL A 53 -25.54 -3.53 26.50
N PRO A 54 -26.04 -2.90 27.58
CA PRO A 54 -27.35 -3.22 28.12
C PRO A 54 -28.45 -3.10 27.06
N THR A 55 -29.45 -3.97 27.12
CA THR A 55 -30.58 -3.98 26.18
C THR A 55 -31.32 -2.65 26.25
N GLY A 56 -31.55 -2.03 25.10
CA GLY A 56 -32.15 -0.69 24.99
C GLY A 56 -31.14 0.47 25.05
N GLN A 57 -29.86 0.21 25.34
CA GLN A 57 -28.81 1.21 25.25
C GLN A 57 -28.21 1.26 23.83
N ARG A 58 -28.00 2.47 23.33
CA ARG A 58 -27.38 2.71 22.02
C ARG A 58 -25.90 2.35 22.02
N VAL A 59 -25.47 1.54 21.06
CA VAL A 59 -24.06 1.11 20.89
C VAL A 59 -23.10 2.29 20.70
N GLU A 60 -23.60 3.42 20.17
CA GLU A 60 -22.86 4.64 19.95
C GLU A 60 -22.38 5.30 21.25
N SER A 61 -23.00 4.98 22.39
CA SER A 61 -22.57 5.46 23.71
C SER A 61 -21.38 4.67 24.30
N HIS A 62 -21.02 3.53 23.70
CA HIS A 62 -19.99 2.65 24.21
C HIS A 62 -18.57 3.19 23.89
N ALA A 63 -17.61 2.99 24.80
CA ALA A 63 -16.22 3.47 24.62
C ALA A 63 -15.55 2.93 23.34
N ALA A 64 -15.90 1.71 22.93
CA ALA A 64 -15.43 1.12 21.68
C ALA A 64 -15.89 1.89 20.44
N TRP A 65 -17.10 2.48 20.46
CA TRP A 65 -17.57 3.35 19.39
C TRP A 65 -16.77 4.64 19.32
N ALA A 66 -16.54 5.29 20.47
CA ALA A 66 -15.73 6.51 20.54
C ALA A 66 -14.30 6.29 20.01
N ARG A 67 -13.70 5.13 20.31
CA ARG A 67 -12.40 4.74 19.76
C ARG A 67 -12.43 4.56 18.25
N ALA A 68 -13.43 3.85 17.73
CA ALA A 68 -13.60 3.66 16.30
C ALA A 68 -13.83 4.99 15.56
N GLU A 69 -14.56 5.94 16.16
CA GLU A 69 -14.77 7.26 15.57
C GLU A 69 -13.49 8.10 15.57
N ALA A 70 -12.64 7.97 16.60
CA ALA A 70 -11.32 8.60 16.61
C ALA A 70 -10.41 8.03 15.50
N ASP A 71 -10.41 6.71 15.30
CA ASP A 71 -9.66 6.07 14.22
C ASP A 71 -10.22 6.48 12.84
N ALA A 72 -11.54 6.55 12.70
CA ALA A 72 -12.21 7.03 11.48
C ALA A 72 -11.84 8.49 11.17
N LYS A 73 -11.80 9.36 12.18
CA LYS A 73 -11.36 10.75 12.05
C LYS A 73 -9.91 10.84 11.57
N ALA A 74 -9.00 10.06 12.17
CA ALA A 74 -7.59 10.03 11.75
C ALA A 74 -7.43 9.58 10.29
N LEU A 75 -8.22 8.61 9.83
CA LEU A 75 -8.23 8.19 8.43
C LEU A 75 -8.76 9.29 7.49
N ARG A 76 -9.79 10.03 7.89
CA ARG A 76 -10.30 11.18 7.12
C ARG A 76 -9.24 12.27 7.00
N GLU A 77 -8.57 12.60 8.09
CA GLU A 77 -7.48 13.60 8.12
C GLU A 77 -6.26 13.16 7.29
N ALA A 78 -5.98 11.85 7.24
CA ALA A 78 -4.93 11.30 6.39
C ALA A 78 -5.25 11.40 4.87
N GLY A 79 -6.47 11.77 4.50
CA GLY A 79 -6.87 11.99 3.11
C GLY A 79 -6.97 10.72 2.26
N VAL A 80 -7.03 9.54 2.88
CA VAL A 80 -7.06 8.25 2.16
C VAL A 80 -8.36 8.03 1.38
N ALA A 81 -9.42 8.77 1.69
CA ALA A 81 -10.75 8.58 1.10
C ALA A 81 -11.32 9.87 0.51
N ARG A 82 -10.50 10.63 -0.25
CA ARG A 82 -10.92 11.93 -0.81
C ARG A 82 -12.22 11.83 -1.62
N ASP A 83 -12.32 10.80 -2.47
CA ASP A 83 -13.48 10.55 -3.34
C ASP A 83 -14.36 9.39 -2.81
N GLY A 84 -14.25 9.10 -1.51
CA GLY A 84 -14.92 7.97 -0.86
C GLY A 84 -15.58 8.38 0.45
N HIS A 85 -15.94 7.39 1.26
CA HIS A 85 -16.49 7.61 2.59
C HIS A 85 -15.83 6.68 3.62
N ILE A 86 -15.69 7.21 4.83
CA ILE A 86 -15.22 6.48 6.01
C ILE A 86 -16.33 6.56 7.05
N ALA A 87 -16.78 5.41 7.54
CA ALA A 87 -17.87 5.32 8.52
C ALA A 87 -17.58 4.24 9.57
N VAL A 88 -17.96 4.50 10.82
CA VAL A 88 -18.02 3.45 11.83
C VAL A 88 -19.29 2.63 11.59
N LYS A 89 -19.15 1.30 11.56
CA LYS A 89 -20.28 0.38 11.46
C LYS A 89 -20.33 -0.52 12.68
N ALA A 90 -21.54 -0.70 13.19
CA ALA A 90 -21.87 -1.68 14.21
C ALA A 90 -22.92 -2.65 13.68
N TRP A 91 -22.79 -3.94 14.00
CA TRP A 91 -23.82 -4.95 13.74
C TRP A 91 -23.90 -5.95 14.90
N PRO A 92 -25.09 -6.54 15.16
CA PRO A 92 -25.24 -7.51 16.24
C PRO A 92 -24.32 -8.72 16.06
N ALA A 93 -23.66 -9.14 17.13
CA ALA A 93 -22.94 -10.39 17.18
C ALA A 93 -23.94 -11.53 17.41
N ALA A 94 -23.85 -12.60 16.61
CA ALA A 94 -24.68 -13.77 16.79
C ALA A 94 -24.51 -14.33 18.21
N THR A 95 -25.57 -14.27 19.00
CA THR A 95 -25.65 -14.89 20.32
C THR A 95 -26.36 -16.23 20.14
N ASN A 96 -25.76 -17.32 20.62
CA ASN A 96 -26.41 -18.63 20.61
C ASN A 96 -27.49 -18.67 21.72
N PRO A 97 -28.79 -18.66 21.39
CA PRO A 97 -29.84 -18.70 22.40
C PRO A 97 -30.08 -20.18 22.75
N ARG A 98 -29.11 -20.83 23.41
CA ARG A 98 -29.34 -22.17 23.96
C ARG A 98 -30.18 -22.06 25.23
N GLY A 99 -31.50 -21.89 25.07
CA GLY A 99 -32.49 -22.05 26.14
C GLY A 99 -32.37 -21.13 27.36
N LYS A 100 -31.56 -20.07 27.30
CA LYS A 100 -31.42 -19.08 28.39
C LYS A 100 -32.43 -17.95 28.18
N ALA A 101 -32.94 -17.41 29.29
CA ALA A 101 -33.73 -16.18 29.30
C ALA A 101 -33.05 -15.08 28.48
N ALA A 102 -33.84 -14.19 27.86
CA ALA A 102 -33.32 -13.08 27.08
C ALA A 102 -32.19 -12.37 27.84
N SER A 103 -31.00 -12.32 27.23
CA SER A 103 -29.84 -11.68 27.84
C SER A 103 -30.15 -10.21 28.07
N VAL A 104 -29.85 -9.69 29.26
CA VAL A 104 -29.94 -8.25 29.57
C VAL A 104 -28.88 -7.45 28.78
N MET A 105 -27.91 -8.14 28.17
CA MET A 105 -26.82 -7.56 27.38
C MET A 105 -26.94 -7.97 25.90
N GLU A 106 -26.78 -7.02 25.02
CA GLU A 106 -26.65 -7.18 23.57
C GLU A 106 -25.19 -7.02 23.15
N ASP A 107 -24.71 -7.94 22.32
CA ASP A 107 -23.35 -7.90 21.80
C ASP A 107 -23.34 -7.34 20.38
N TYR A 108 -22.42 -6.42 20.10
CA TYR A 108 -22.21 -5.80 18.79
C TYR A 108 -20.75 -5.94 18.35
N TRP A 109 -20.54 -6.12 17.06
CA TRP A 109 -19.25 -5.94 16.41
C TRP A 109 -19.15 -4.52 15.88
N ILE A 110 -18.04 -3.83 16.19
CA ILE A 110 -17.77 -2.47 15.73
C ILE A 110 -16.47 -2.46 14.92
N THR A 111 -16.47 -1.81 13.77
CA THR A 111 -15.26 -1.56 12.94
C THR A 111 -15.40 -0.25 12.17
N VAL A 112 -14.28 0.24 11.65
CA VAL A 112 -14.25 1.35 10.69
C VAL A 112 -14.28 0.79 9.28
N LEU A 113 -15.33 1.13 8.53
CA LEU A 113 -15.45 0.83 7.12
C LEU A 113 -14.87 1.98 6.29
N LEU A 114 -14.02 1.64 5.33
CA LEU A 114 -13.60 2.51 4.25
C LEU A 114 -14.21 2.03 2.94
N GLU A 115 -14.79 2.95 2.20
CA GLU A 115 -15.26 2.68 0.84
C GLU A 115 -14.85 3.81 -0.11
N ARG A 116 -14.08 3.47 -1.15
CA ARG A 116 -13.56 4.46 -2.09
C ARG A 116 -13.32 3.87 -3.49
N PRO A 117 -13.43 4.67 -4.56
CA PRO A 117 -12.91 4.29 -5.87
C PRO A 117 -11.38 4.39 -5.87
N VAL A 118 -10.71 3.39 -6.46
CA VAL A 118 -9.26 3.38 -6.67
C VAL A 118 -8.95 2.95 -8.10
N HIS A 119 -7.90 3.55 -8.63
CA HIS A 119 -7.44 3.48 -10.01
C HIS A 119 -6.16 2.65 -10.13
N GLY A 120 -6.13 1.68 -11.05
CA GLY A 120 -5.01 0.73 -11.22
C GLY A 120 -3.86 1.23 -12.11
N GLU A 121 -4.00 2.43 -12.71
CA GLU A 121 -3.08 2.97 -13.70
C GLU A 121 -1.71 3.36 -13.14
N LEU A 122 -1.53 3.37 -11.81
CA LEU A 122 -0.22 3.61 -11.17
C LEU A 122 0.84 2.60 -11.63
N SER A 123 0.42 1.36 -11.88
CA SER A 123 1.29 0.28 -12.38
C SER A 123 1.87 0.56 -13.76
N LEU A 124 1.21 1.38 -14.58
CA LEU A 124 1.72 1.79 -15.88
C LEU A 124 2.95 2.70 -15.75
N ILE A 125 3.08 3.45 -14.65
CA ILE A 125 4.30 4.22 -14.36
C ILE A 125 5.45 3.26 -14.07
N ALA A 126 5.22 2.24 -13.24
CA ALA A 126 6.22 1.22 -12.94
C ALA A 126 6.65 0.46 -14.21
N LEU A 127 5.70 0.10 -15.07
CA LEU A 127 5.96 -0.51 -16.38
C LEU A 127 6.89 0.36 -17.24
N ARG A 128 6.58 1.67 -17.39
CA ARG A 128 7.41 2.60 -18.15
C ARG A 128 8.82 2.70 -17.56
N VAL A 129 8.94 2.78 -16.23
CA VAL A 129 10.24 2.81 -15.55
C VAL A 129 11.07 1.55 -15.83
N MET A 130 10.45 0.37 -15.69
CA MET A 130 11.12 -0.91 -15.92
C MET A 130 11.53 -1.08 -17.39
N ARG A 131 10.70 -0.63 -18.33
CA ARG A 131 11.04 -0.60 -19.76
C ARG A 131 12.27 0.25 -20.03
N GLU A 132 12.30 1.50 -19.56
CA GLU A 132 13.43 2.40 -19.79
C GLU A 132 14.73 1.89 -19.16
N LEU A 133 14.63 1.24 -17.99
CA LEU A 133 15.76 0.54 -17.38
C LEU A 133 16.23 -0.63 -18.25
N GLY A 134 15.30 -1.47 -18.73
CA GLY A 134 15.64 -2.60 -19.59
C GLY A 134 16.34 -2.19 -20.89
N ILE A 135 15.86 -1.13 -21.54
CA ILE A 135 16.48 -0.60 -22.77
C ILE A 135 17.90 -0.11 -22.51
N ARG A 136 18.14 0.58 -21.39
CA ARG A 136 19.50 0.99 -20.99
C ARG A 136 20.43 -0.19 -20.75
N HIS A 137 19.88 -1.35 -20.41
CA HIS A 137 20.62 -2.61 -20.28
C HIS A 137 20.59 -3.49 -21.54
N GLY A 138 20.16 -2.97 -22.69
CA GLY A 138 20.20 -3.66 -23.98
C GLY A 138 19.04 -4.62 -24.24
N VAL A 139 17.98 -4.58 -23.43
CA VAL A 139 16.77 -5.38 -23.68
C VAL A 139 15.95 -4.71 -24.81
N PRO A 140 15.63 -5.43 -25.90
CA PRO A 140 14.95 -4.86 -27.06
C PRO A 140 13.43 -4.73 -26.82
N PHE A 141 13.03 -3.80 -25.97
CA PHE A 141 11.61 -3.53 -25.71
C PHE A 141 10.98 -2.58 -26.73
N ASP A 142 9.81 -2.95 -27.25
CA ASP A 142 8.98 -2.11 -28.11
C ASP A 142 8.58 -0.79 -27.44
N VAL A 143 8.36 0.25 -28.25
CA VAL A 143 7.85 1.54 -27.76
C VAL A 143 6.44 1.37 -27.20
N ILE A 144 6.17 2.01 -26.06
CA ILE A 144 4.81 2.12 -25.52
C ILE A 144 4.18 3.38 -26.11
N PRO A 145 3.27 3.27 -27.10
CA PRO A 145 2.65 4.44 -27.69
C PRO A 145 1.60 5.04 -26.75
N ASP A 146 1.59 6.37 -26.62
CA ASP A 146 0.59 7.08 -25.81
C ASP A 146 -0.82 7.04 -26.42
N THR A 147 -0.95 6.56 -27.66
CA THR A 147 -2.22 6.35 -28.36
C THR A 147 -2.90 5.04 -28.01
N ASP A 148 -2.18 4.06 -27.46
CA ASP A 148 -2.77 2.79 -27.04
C ASP A 148 -3.51 2.96 -25.71
N LYS A 149 -4.82 2.72 -25.73
CA LYS A 149 -5.70 2.81 -24.56
C LYS A 149 -5.25 1.93 -23.39
N ARG A 150 -4.54 0.83 -23.66
CA ARG A 150 -4.03 -0.09 -22.62
C ARG A 150 -2.91 0.52 -21.78
N PHE A 151 -2.16 1.46 -22.35
CA PHE A 151 -0.98 2.06 -21.71
C PHE A 151 -1.12 3.58 -21.49
N LYS A 152 -2.30 4.11 -21.80
CA LYS A 152 -2.59 5.53 -21.66
C LYS A 152 -2.68 5.89 -20.18
N LEU A 153 -1.82 6.83 -19.77
CA LEU A 153 -1.88 7.41 -18.43
C LEU A 153 -2.92 8.54 -18.40
N PRO A 154 -3.67 8.68 -17.29
CA PRO A 154 -4.46 9.87 -17.00
C PRO A 154 -3.59 11.14 -16.97
N ASP A 155 -4.14 12.28 -17.39
CA ASP A 155 -3.40 13.54 -17.50
C ASP A 155 -2.77 13.98 -16.16
N GLU A 156 -3.44 13.69 -15.06
CA GLU A 156 -2.96 13.97 -13.70
C GLU A 156 -1.75 13.11 -13.27
N LEU A 157 -1.56 11.93 -13.89
CA LEU A 157 -0.41 11.06 -13.64
C LEU A 157 0.78 11.38 -14.55
N LEU A 158 0.58 12.09 -15.66
CA LEU A 158 1.67 12.48 -16.57
C LEU A 158 2.80 13.25 -15.88
N PRO A 159 2.55 14.32 -15.09
CA PRO A 159 3.63 15.05 -14.42
C PRO A 159 4.37 14.17 -13.39
N ILE A 160 3.63 13.32 -12.68
CA ILE A 160 4.18 12.37 -11.70
C ILE A 160 5.08 11.35 -12.41
N SER A 161 4.60 10.75 -13.50
CA SER A 161 5.33 9.76 -14.29
C SER A 161 6.64 10.35 -14.84
N LYS A 162 6.59 11.57 -15.41
CA LYS A 162 7.78 12.26 -15.94
C LYS A 162 8.82 12.49 -14.84
N ARG A 163 8.39 12.95 -13.66
CA ARG A 163 9.27 13.19 -12.52
C ARG A 163 9.91 11.92 -11.99
N ILE A 164 9.12 10.85 -11.82
CA ILE A 164 9.61 9.54 -11.39
C ILE A 164 10.65 9.04 -12.39
N LEU A 165 10.30 9.00 -13.69
CA LEU A 165 11.22 8.57 -14.74
C LEU A 165 12.53 9.37 -14.70
N GLN A 166 12.47 10.71 -14.69
CA GLN A 166 13.68 11.54 -14.63
C GLN A 166 14.57 11.21 -13.41
N GLN A 167 13.98 11.07 -12.23
CA GLN A 167 14.74 10.76 -11.01
C GLN A 167 15.37 9.37 -11.08
N VAL A 168 14.62 8.35 -11.52
CA VAL A 168 15.17 7.00 -11.70
C VAL A 168 16.24 6.97 -12.79
N MET A 169 16.05 7.70 -13.88
CA MET A 169 17.03 7.77 -14.96
C MET A 169 18.35 8.41 -14.52
N THR A 170 18.29 9.33 -13.56
CA THR A 170 19.47 10.01 -12.99
C THR A 170 20.05 9.31 -11.75
N GLY A 171 19.60 8.10 -11.42
CA GLY A 171 20.05 7.35 -10.25
C GLY A 171 19.65 7.98 -8.91
N ARG A 172 18.70 8.94 -8.93
CA ARG A 172 18.24 9.65 -7.74
C ARG A 172 17.10 8.90 -7.07
N LEU A 173 17.04 9.01 -5.75
CA LEU A 173 15.89 8.53 -5.00
C LEU A 173 14.63 9.31 -5.42
N VAL A 174 13.53 8.59 -5.65
CA VAL A 174 12.27 9.19 -6.08
C VAL A 174 11.70 10.06 -4.96
N GLN A 175 11.53 11.35 -5.24
CA GLN A 175 10.95 12.33 -4.33
C GLN A 175 9.80 13.04 -5.02
N LEU A 176 8.59 12.75 -4.54
CA LEU A 176 7.35 13.37 -5.00
C LEU A 176 6.97 14.54 -4.10
N GLU A 177 6.39 15.58 -4.68
CA GLU A 177 5.82 16.71 -3.94
C GLU A 177 4.64 16.24 -3.07
N PRO A 178 4.37 16.91 -1.93
CA PRO A 178 3.28 16.54 -1.04
C PRO A 178 1.92 16.43 -1.73
N ALA A 179 1.63 17.34 -2.68
CA ALA A 179 0.39 17.32 -3.45
C ALA A 179 0.27 16.06 -4.34
N HIS A 180 1.36 15.67 -5.02
CA HIS A 180 1.40 14.43 -5.79
C HIS A 180 1.26 13.19 -4.91
N GLN A 181 1.92 13.17 -3.75
CA GLN A 181 1.77 12.06 -2.80
C GLN A 181 0.34 11.94 -2.28
N ALA A 182 -0.30 13.07 -1.95
CA ALA A 182 -1.68 13.10 -1.50
C ALA A 182 -2.64 12.59 -2.59
N LEU A 183 -2.43 13.01 -3.84
CA LEU A 183 -3.20 12.52 -4.99
C LEU A 183 -3.06 10.99 -5.15
N LEU A 184 -1.83 10.48 -5.14
CA LEU A 184 -1.57 9.05 -5.28
C LEU A 184 -2.23 8.26 -4.14
N ARG A 185 -2.08 8.71 -2.89
CA ARG A 185 -2.70 8.05 -1.72
C ARG A 185 -4.23 8.03 -1.79
N ALA A 186 -4.83 9.11 -2.28
CA ALA A 186 -6.27 9.25 -2.34
C ALA A 186 -6.91 8.40 -3.43
N ARG A 187 -6.25 8.27 -4.60
CA ARG A 187 -6.90 7.74 -5.82
C ARG A 187 -6.22 6.54 -6.47
N TYR A 188 -4.92 6.33 -6.26
CA TYR A 188 -4.12 5.39 -7.06
C TYR A 188 -3.37 4.33 -6.26
N ILE A 189 -3.16 4.55 -4.96
CA ILE A 189 -2.52 3.57 -4.08
C ILE A 189 -3.61 2.74 -3.42
N HIS A 190 -3.63 1.45 -3.72
CA HIS A 190 -4.55 0.50 -3.12
C HIS A 190 -4.20 0.21 -1.66
N LEU A 191 -5.21 -0.01 -0.82
CA LEU A 191 -4.99 -0.38 0.59
C LEU A 191 -5.06 -1.89 0.76
N SER A 192 -3.94 -2.54 0.43
CA SER A 192 -3.80 -4.00 0.56
C SER A 192 -3.80 -4.53 2.00
N ALA A 193 -3.64 -3.68 3.01
CA ALA A 193 -3.66 -4.08 4.42
C ALA A 193 -5.01 -3.72 5.05
N HIS A 194 -5.83 -4.73 5.36
CA HIS A 194 -7.17 -4.56 5.91
C HIS A 194 -7.64 -5.78 6.72
N TRP A 195 -8.67 -5.58 7.53
CA TRP A 195 -9.29 -6.61 8.38
C TRP A 195 -10.52 -7.27 7.75
N THR A 196 -10.81 -6.98 6.48
CA THR A 196 -11.90 -7.67 5.76
C THR A 196 -11.59 -9.17 5.68
N PRO A 197 -12.51 -10.05 6.12
CA PRO A 197 -12.32 -11.49 6.00
C PRO A 197 -12.52 -11.97 4.57
N GLU A 198 -11.71 -12.95 4.18
CA GLU A 198 -11.85 -13.72 2.94
C GLU A 198 -12.16 -15.17 3.33
N GLY A 199 -13.45 -15.50 3.29
CA GLY A 199 -13.94 -16.75 3.88
C GLY A 199 -13.61 -16.81 5.38
N PRO A 200 -12.99 -17.89 5.89
CA PRO A 200 -12.61 -18.02 7.29
C PRO A 200 -11.29 -17.31 7.65
N PHE A 201 -10.60 -16.68 6.69
CA PHE A 201 -9.25 -16.17 6.88
C PHE A 201 -9.17 -14.64 6.84
N LEU A 202 -8.15 -14.08 7.50
CA LEU A 202 -7.78 -12.66 7.43
C LEU A 202 -6.45 -12.53 6.67
N LEU A 203 -6.49 -12.77 5.36
CA LEU A 203 -5.29 -12.83 4.51
C LEU A 203 -4.56 -11.48 4.43
N SER A 204 -5.32 -10.39 4.33
CA SER A 204 -4.80 -9.03 4.21
C SER A 204 -4.52 -8.35 5.56
N LYS A 205 -4.50 -9.11 6.66
CA LYS A 205 -4.34 -8.56 8.01
C LYS A 205 -3.08 -7.69 8.08
N PRO A 206 -3.19 -6.43 8.54
CA PRO A 206 -2.03 -5.57 8.72
C PRO A 206 -0.99 -6.19 9.67
N ALA A 207 0.29 -6.03 9.33
CA ALA A 207 1.38 -6.34 10.23
C ALA A 207 1.33 -5.43 11.48
N ARG A 208 2.04 -5.85 12.55
CA ARG A 208 2.08 -5.09 13.80
C ARG A 208 2.51 -3.64 13.53
N LEU A 209 1.80 -2.67 14.14
CA LEU A 209 1.98 -1.23 13.94
C LEU A 209 1.80 -0.75 12.49
N ASN A 210 1.12 -1.54 11.64
CA ASN A 210 0.91 -1.25 10.21
C ASN A 210 2.23 -1.00 9.45
N ARG A 211 3.30 -1.68 9.86
CA ARG A 211 4.64 -1.59 9.23
C ARG A 211 4.97 -2.88 8.51
N ARG A 212 5.31 -2.77 7.22
CA ARG A 212 5.78 -3.92 6.43
C ARG A 212 7.09 -4.44 7.04
N ASN A 213 7.14 -5.75 7.31
CA ASN A 213 8.38 -6.40 7.70
C ASN A 213 9.37 -6.33 6.53
N VAL A 214 10.55 -5.77 6.78
CA VAL A 214 11.64 -5.70 5.80
C VAL A 214 12.72 -6.64 6.28
N HIS A 215 12.88 -7.75 5.56
CA HIS A 215 13.97 -8.69 5.80
C HIS A 215 15.17 -8.24 4.98
N LEU A 216 16.31 -8.05 5.65
CA LEU A 216 17.55 -7.79 4.96
C LEU A 216 17.97 -9.07 4.23
N ASN A 217 18.40 -8.93 2.97
CA ASN A 217 18.92 -10.05 2.22
C ASN A 217 20.37 -10.25 2.64
N TYR A 218 20.58 -11.02 3.70
CA TYR A 218 21.91 -11.51 4.03
C TYR A 218 22.22 -12.69 3.11
N PRO A 219 23.47 -12.83 2.64
CA PRO A 219 23.92 -14.06 1.98
C PRO A 219 23.55 -15.23 2.88
N GLN A 220 22.87 -16.23 2.31
CA GLN A 220 22.61 -17.47 3.02
C GLN A 220 23.85 -18.35 2.87
N ASP A 221 24.40 -18.85 3.97
CA ASP A 221 25.52 -19.80 3.94
C ASP A 221 25.17 -20.97 3.03
N GLY A 222 25.98 -21.16 1.97
CA GLY A 222 25.84 -22.29 1.04
C GLY A 222 25.16 -22.01 -0.31
N TYR A 223 24.72 -20.79 -0.61
CA TYR A 223 24.28 -20.41 -1.96
C TYR A 223 25.42 -19.73 -2.75
N PRO A 224 25.69 -20.12 -4.02
CA PRO A 224 26.67 -19.43 -4.85
C PRO A 224 26.21 -18.00 -5.18
N GLU A 225 27.15 -17.06 -5.12
CA GLU A 225 26.98 -15.65 -5.50
C GLU A 225 26.85 -15.44 -7.02
#